data_AF-A0A4Q5WNS4-F1
#
_entry.id   AF-A0A4Q5WNS4-F1
#
_cell.length_a   1.000
_cell.length_b   1.000
_cell.length_c   1.000
_cell.angle_alpha   90.00
_cell.angle_beta   90.00
_cell.angle_gamma   90.00
#
_symmetry.space_group_name_H-M   'P 1'
#
loop_
_entity.id
_entity.type
_entity.pdbx_description
1 polymer ?
#
loop_
_entity_poly.entity_id
_entity_poly.type
_entity_poly.pdbx_seq_one_letter_code
_entity_poly.pdbx_strand_id
1 'polypeptide(L)'
;MHYKALFTTLFLSALAAFSGCAYDKDELPDPAACGASATTYRQHVLPVLQNTCYTCHSNAVADRFGGNVKLEGHANIQPWALNGQLLQVVQHAPNVPAMPQGGAKLDDCSIARFSAWAAAGAPDN
;
A
#
# COMPACT_ATOMS: atom_id res chain seq x y z
N MET A 1 7.84 48.55 54.77
CA MET A 1 8.88 47.59 55.19
C MET A 1 8.65 46.32 54.36
N HIS A 2 9.17 46.18 53.13
CA HIS A 2 10.55 45.90 52.67
C HIS A 2 11.23 44.67 53.29
N TYR A 3 11.24 43.57 52.53
CA TYR A 3 12.42 42.74 52.15
C TYR A 3 11.92 41.81 50.98
N LYS A 4 12.33 41.93 49.69
CA LYS A 4 13.57 41.45 49.01
C LYS A 4 13.97 40.04 49.51
N ALA A 5 14.42 39.03 48.76
CA ALA A 5 14.92 38.88 47.41
C ALA A 5 14.93 37.38 47.01
N LEU A 6 14.83 37.13 45.69
CA LEU A 6 15.51 36.13 44.85
C LEU A 6 15.85 34.73 45.41
N PHE A 7 15.36 33.68 44.73
CA PHE A 7 16.20 32.54 44.34
C PHE A 7 15.93 32.14 42.89
N THR A 8 17.00 32.25 42.11
CA THR A 8 17.15 32.03 40.68
C THR A 8 17.19 30.54 40.36
N THR A 9 16.90 30.23 39.09
CA THR A 9 17.23 29.02 38.30
C THR A 9 16.14 27.96 38.15
N LEU A 10 15.53 27.91 36.96
CA LEU A 10 15.38 26.64 36.25
C LEU A 10 15.58 26.89 34.75
N PHE A 11 16.77 26.54 34.30
CA PHE A 11 17.13 26.34 32.91
C PHE A 11 16.37 25.08 32.44
N LEU A 12 15.42 25.19 31.52
CA LEU A 12 14.94 24.02 30.78
C LEU A 12 14.92 24.33 29.28
N SER A 13 16.12 24.12 28.76
CA SER A 13 16.48 23.71 27.40
C SER A 13 15.38 23.06 26.56
N ALA A 14 15.44 23.45 25.28
CA ALA A 14 15.18 22.65 24.08
C ALA A 14 13.73 22.29 23.77
N LEU A 15 13.03 23.22 23.10
CA LEU A 15 12.07 22.83 22.07
C LEU A 15 12.87 22.26 20.89
N ALA A 16 13.00 20.94 20.88
CA ALA A 16 13.40 20.19 19.71
C ALA A 16 12.38 20.49 18.59
N ALA A 17 12.84 21.12 17.52
CA ALA A 17 12.12 21.10 16.26
C ALA A 17 12.10 19.63 15.83
N PHE A 18 10.95 18.97 15.96
CA PHE A 18 10.68 17.74 15.26
C PHE A 18 10.63 18.08 13.77
N SER A 19 11.82 18.14 13.15
CA SER A 19 11.97 17.98 11.72
C SER A 19 11.24 16.70 11.38
N GLY A 20 10.15 16.82 10.62
CA GLY A 20 9.38 15.68 10.14
C GLY A 20 10.34 14.65 9.56
N CYS A 21 10.19 13.40 10.00
CA CYS A 21 10.91 12.30 9.41
C CYS A 21 10.47 12.21 7.95
N ALA A 22 11.30 12.70 7.04
CA ALA A 22 11.25 12.24 5.66
C ALA A 22 11.57 10.74 5.72
N TYR A 23 10.53 9.93 5.59
CA TYR A 23 10.63 8.49 5.61
C TYR A 23 11.11 8.03 4.24
N ASP A 24 12.42 7.92 4.09
CA ASP A 24 13.05 7.32 2.91
C ASP A 24 13.11 5.80 3.12
N LYS A 25 12.29 5.07 2.36
CA LYS A 25 12.51 3.66 1.99
C LYS A 25 11.58 3.30 0.85
N ASP A 26 12.14 3.34 -0.36
CA ASP A 26 11.55 2.84 -1.59
C ASP A 26 10.10 3.33 -1.75
N GLU A 27 9.91 4.66 -1.78
CA GLU A 27 8.59 5.22 -2.03
C GLU A 27 8.12 4.78 -3.40
N LEU A 28 7.10 3.92 -3.42
CA LEU A 28 6.27 3.74 -4.59
C LEU A 28 5.93 5.14 -5.12
N PRO A 29 6.07 5.37 -6.45
CA PRO A 29 5.80 6.67 -7.01
C PRO A 29 4.39 7.10 -6.63
N ASP A 30 4.21 8.40 -6.38
CA ASP A 30 2.87 8.96 -6.21
C ASP A 30 1.97 8.43 -7.34
N PRO A 31 0.84 7.78 -7.03
CA PRO A 31 -0.12 7.33 -8.04
C PRO A 31 -0.48 8.45 -9.04
N ALA A 32 -0.49 9.72 -8.62
CA ALA A 32 -0.69 10.86 -9.52
C ALA A 32 0.45 11.03 -10.53
N ALA A 33 1.71 10.77 -10.14
CA ALA A 33 2.86 10.74 -11.05
C ALA A 33 2.78 9.57 -12.06
N CYS A 34 2.06 8.51 -11.71
CA CYS A 34 1.67 7.42 -12.61
C CYS A 34 0.42 7.74 -13.46
N GLY A 35 0.01 9.01 -13.52
CA GLY A 35 -1.15 9.48 -14.28
C GLY A 35 -2.50 9.07 -13.68
N ALA A 36 -2.54 8.63 -12.42
CA ALA A 36 -3.74 8.12 -11.76
C ALA A 36 -4.33 9.11 -10.76
N SER A 37 -4.74 10.29 -11.24
CA SER A 37 -5.44 11.29 -10.40
C SER A 37 -6.81 10.84 -9.89
N ALA A 38 -7.26 9.64 -10.23
CA ALA A 38 -8.28 8.88 -9.50
C ALA A 38 -8.10 7.38 -9.82
N THR A 39 -7.41 6.63 -8.97
CA THR A 39 -7.32 5.17 -9.17
C THR A 39 -8.69 4.54 -8.93
N THR A 40 -9.20 3.85 -9.94
CA THR A 40 -10.50 3.17 -9.92
C THR A 40 -10.35 1.66 -10.12
N TYR A 41 -11.29 0.88 -9.60
CA TYR A 41 -11.27 -0.56 -9.79
C TYR A 41 -11.33 -0.92 -11.28
N ARG A 42 -12.28 -0.37 -12.04
CA ARG A 42 -12.51 -0.74 -13.44
C ARG A 42 -11.38 -0.33 -14.38
N GLN A 43 -10.84 0.87 -14.22
CA GLN A 43 -9.88 1.40 -15.20
C GLN A 43 -8.44 1.04 -14.90
N HIS A 44 -8.11 0.76 -13.63
CA HIS A 44 -6.71 0.63 -13.20
C HIS A 44 -6.41 -0.73 -12.58
N VAL A 45 -7.26 -1.20 -11.67
CA VAL A 45 -7.02 -2.46 -10.94
C VAL A 45 -7.38 -3.66 -11.80
N LEU A 46 -8.59 -3.68 -12.35
CA LEU A 46 -9.12 -4.80 -13.12
C LEU A 46 -8.25 -5.20 -14.32
N PRO A 47 -7.71 -4.26 -15.14
CA PRO A 47 -6.82 -4.65 -16.23
C PRO A 47 -5.55 -5.37 -15.77
N VAL A 48 -4.97 -4.98 -14.63
CA VAL A 48 -3.80 -5.68 -14.06
C VAL A 48 -4.20 -7.08 -13.58
N LEU A 49 -5.37 -7.22 -12.97
CA LEU A 49 -5.88 -8.54 -12.57
C LEU A 49 -6.10 -9.46 -13.76
N GLN A 50 -6.71 -8.95 -14.84
CA GLN A 50 -6.99 -9.72 -16.05
C GLN A 50 -5.71 -10.15 -16.76
N ASN A 51 -4.75 -9.23 -16.91
CA ASN A 51 -3.54 -9.49 -17.68
C ASN A 51 -2.51 -10.31 -16.93
N THR A 52 -2.50 -10.24 -15.59
CA THR A 52 -1.41 -10.80 -14.78
C THR A 52 -1.89 -11.83 -13.77
N CYS A 53 -2.97 -11.56 -13.03
CA CYS A 53 -3.35 -12.38 -11.88
C CYS A 53 -4.26 -13.56 -12.27
N TYR A 54 -5.18 -13.36 -13.20
CA TYR A 54 -6.23 -14.33 -13.54
C TYR A 54 -5.72 -15.58 -14.25
N THR A 55 -4.49 -15.56 -14.77
CA THR A 55 -3.79 -16.76 -15.25
C THR A 55 -3.78 -17.88 -14.21
N CYS A 56 -3.68 -17.52 -12.91
CA CYS A 56 -3.73 -18.48 -11.81
C CYS A 56 -4.92 -18.27 -10.88
N HIS A 57 -5.42 -17.04 -10.73
CA HIS A 57 -6.41 -16.66 -9.71
C HIS A 57 -7.81 -16.33 -10.25
N SER A 58 -8.13 -16.71 -11.50
CA SER A 58 -9.52 -16.60 -12.00
C SER A 58 -10.45 -17.63 -11.36
N ASN A 59 -11.75 -17.36 -11.40
CA ASN A 59 -12.76 -18.26 -10.83
C ASN A 59 -12.71 -19.66 -11.46
N ALA A 60 -12.30 -19.75 -12.73
CA ALA A 60 -12.22 -21.00 -13.48
C ALA A 60 -11.00 -21.87 -13.11
N VAL A 61 -9.89 -21.28 -12.64
CA VAL A 61 -8.60 -22.01 -12.53
C VAL A 61 -7.92 -21.90 -11.17
N ALA A 62 -8.40 -21.04 -10.27
CA ALA A 62 -7.84 -20.81 -8.94
C ALA A 62 -7.71 -22.08 -8.08
N ASP A 63 -8.65 -23.00 -8.22
CA ASP A 63 -8.66 -24.24 -7.43
C ASP A 63 -7.50 -25.19 -7.83
N ARG A 64 -6.91 -24.98 -9.02
CA ARG A 64 -5.79 -25.78 -9.56
C ARG A 64 -4.45 -25.06 -9.51
N PHE A 65 -4.43 -23.76 -9.81
CA PHE A 65 -3.19 -23.01 -9.98
C PHE A 65 -3.02 -21.85 -8.98
N GLY A 66 -4.11 -21.40 -8.35
CA GLY A 66 -4.12 -20.23 -7.46
C GLY A 66 -4.21 -20.57 -5.97
N GLY A 67 -3.99 -21.83 -5.58
CA GLY A 67 -4.09 -22.26 -4.18
C GLY A 67 -5.49 -22.09 -3.59
N ASN A 68 -6.54 -22.19 -4.41
CA ASN A 68 -7.94 -21.89 -4.07
C ASN A 68 -8.21 -20.40 -3.74
N VAL A 69 -7.28 -19.49 -4.04
CA VAL A 69 -7.51 -18.05 -3.91
C VAL A 69 -8.11 -17.51 -5.19
N LYS A 70 -9.40 -17.14 -5.15
CA LYS A 70 -10.12 -16.50 -6.26
C LYS A 70 -10.03 -14.98 -6.11
N LEU A 71 -9.53 -14.31 -7.14
CA LEU A 71 -9.43 -12.84 -7.20
C LEU A 71 -10.37 -12.22 -8.23
N GLU A 72 -11.02 -13.04 -9.06
CA GLU A 72 -11.89 -12.56 -10.11
C GLU A 72 -13.21 -12.01 -9.56
N GLY A 73 -13.39 -10.70 -9.73
CA GLY A 73 -14.53 -9.94 -9.21
C GLY A 73 -14.15 -9.06 -8.01
N HIS A 74 -14.71 -7.86 -7.95
CA HIS A 74 -14.38 -6.85 -6.92
C HIS A 74 -14.52 -7.41 -5.49
N ALA A 75 -15.65 -8.06 -5.21
CA ALA A 75 -15.95 -8.63 -3.89
C ALA A 75 -14.92 -9.68 -3.44
N ASN A 76 -14.25 -10.36 -4.38
CA ASN A 76 -13.26 -11.38 -4.08
C ASN A 76 -11.90 -10.76 -3.74
N ILE A 77 -11.49 -9.69 -4.44
CA ILE A 77 -10.19 -9.05 -4.20
C ILE A 77 -10.20 -8.03 -3.05
N GLN A 78 -11.32 -7.35 -2.81
CA GLN A 78 -11.41 -6.28 -1.81
C GLN A 78 -10.87 -6.69 -0.43
N PRO A 79 -11.21 -7.86 0.15
CA PRO A 79 -10.70 -8.25 1.46
C PRO A 79 -9.16 -8.33 1.53
N TRP A 80 -8.51 -8.79 0.45
CA TRP A 80 -7.05 -8.90 0.35
C TRP A 80 -6.36 -7.53 0.23
N ALA A 81 -7.04 -6.58 -0.40
CA ALA A 81 -6.58 -5.21 -0.47
C ALA A 81 -6.67 -4.54 0.90
N LEU A 82 -7.81 -4.68 1.57
CA LEU A 82 -8.07 -4.05 2.87
C LEU A 82 -7.25 -4.64 4.02
N ASN A 83 -6.92 -5.93 3.97
CA ASN A 83 -6.07 -6.57 4.98
C ASN A 83 -4.56 -6.43 4.68
N GLY A 84 -4.20 -5.79 3.56
CA GLY A 84 -2.82 -5.52 3.16
C GLY A 84 -2.04 -6.71 2.59
N GLN A 85 -2.61 -7.92 2.56
CA GLN A 85 -1.92 -9.09 2.02
C GLN A 85 -1.65 -8.95 0.52
N LEU A 86 -2.59 -8.35 -0.23
CA LEU A 86 -2.41 -8.07 -1.66
C LEU A 86 -1.12 -7.27 -1.90
N LEU A 87 -0.90 -6.19 -1.14
CA LEU A 87 0.28 -5.36 -1.29
C LEU A 87 1.56 -6.10 -0.93
N GLN A 88 1.55 -6.90 0.15
CA GLN A 88 2.73 -7.68 0.56
C GLN A 88 3.18 -8.65 -0.54
N VAL A 89 2.25 -9.38 -1.16
CA VAL A 89 2.59 -10.38 -2.18
C VAL A 89 3.05 -9.74 -3.50
N VAL A 90 2.43 -8.64 -3.94
CA VAL A 90 2.83 -7.96 -5.19
C VAL A 90 4.08 -7.10 -5.04
N GLN A 91 4.42 -6.69 -3.81
CA GLN A 91 5.70 -6.03 -3.50
C GLN A 91 6.85 -7.01 -3.31
N HIS A 92 6.58 -8.33 -3.32
CA HIS A 92 7.55 -9.37 -2.98
C HIS A 92 8.16 -9.13 -1.58
N ALA A 93 7.31 -8.82 -0.60
CA ALA A 93 7.76 -8.61 0.77
C ALA A 93 8.43 -9.88 1.34
N PRO A 94 9.35 -9.75 2.31
CA PRO A 94 9.98 -10.91 2.95
C PRO A 94 8.94 -11.84 3.60
N ASN A 95 9.19 -13.15 3.55
CA ASN A 95 8.39 -14.19 4.21
C ASN A 95 6.93 -14.33 3.75
N VAL A 96 6.57 -13.77 2.59
CA VAL A 96 5.28 -14.04 1.92
C VAL A 96 5.51 -14.61 0.52
N PRO A 97 4.55 -15.37 -0.05
CA PRO A 97 4.65 -15.82 -1.43
C PRO A 97 4.70 -14.62 -2.38
N ALA A 98 5.79 -14.50 -3.15
CA ALA A 98 5.94 -13.46 -4.16
C ALA A 98 4.98 -13.70 -5.33
N MET A 99 4.20 -12.68 -5.71
CA MET A 99 3.25 -12.73 -6.82
C MET A 99 3.55 -11.66 -7.87
N PRO A 100 3.59 -12.02 -9.16
CA PRO A 100 3.30 -13.33 -9.75
C PRO A 100 4.33 -14.42 -9.39
N GLN A 101 3.86 -15.63 -9.08
CA GLN A 101 4.74 -16.72 -8.66
C GLN A 101 5.74 -17.10 -9.75
N GLY A 102 7.04 -17.01 -9.44
CA GLY A 102 8.12 -17.24 -10.40
C GLY A 102 8.23 -16.19 -11.51
N GLY A 103 7.45 -15.11 -11.43
CA GLY A 103 7.44 -14.01 -12.37
C GLY A 103 8.19 -12.78 -11.86
N ALA A 104 8.28 -11.76 -12.72
CA ALA A 104 8.78 -10.45 -12.33
C ALA A 104 7.76 -9.74 -11.42
N LYS A 105 8.27 -8.97 -10.45
CA LYS A 105 7.47 -8.05 -9.64
C LYS A 105 6.69 -7.09 -10.57
N LEU A 106 5.48 -6.71 -10.16
CA LEU A 106 4.73 -5.67 -10.88
C LEU A 106 5.55 -4.37 -10.94
N ASP A 107 5.31 -3.57 -11.97
CA ASP A 107 5.90 -2.24 -12.06
C ASP A 107 5.41 -1.34 -10.92
N ASP A 108 6.24 -0.37 -10.55
CA ASP A 108 5.97 0.45 -9.37
C ASP A 108 4.68 1.28 -9.53
N CYS A 109 4.28 1.64 -10.74
CA CYS A 109 3.02 2.34 -10.99
C CYS A 109 1.79 1.45 -10.78
N SER A 110 1.84 0.19 -11.18
CA SER A 110 0.79 -0.79 -10.87
C SER A 110 0.66 -0.99 -9.36
N ILE A 111 1.78 -1.15 -8.64
CA ILE A 111 1.76 -1.32 -7.18
C ILE A 111 1.26 -0.05 -6.49
N ALA A 112 1.70 1.14 -6.92
CA ALA A 112 1.22 2.42 -6.41
C ALA A 112 -0.30 2.56 -6.56
N ARG A 113 -0.85 2.17 -7.72
CA ARG A 113 -2.30 2.14 -7.95
C ARG A 113 -3.03 1.17 -7.02
N PHE A 114 -2.53 -0.05 -6.84
CA PHE A 114 -3.10 -0.97 -5.84
C PHE A 114 -3.08 -0.37 -4.44
N SER A 115 -2.00 0.31 -4.08
CA SER A 115 -1.83 0.97 -2.77
C SER A 115 -2.84 2.10 -2.58
N ALA A 116 -2.97 3.01 -3.56
CA ALA A 116 -3.94 4.10 -3.52
C ALA A 116 -5.38 3.60 -3.48
N TRP A 117 -5.71 2.60 -4.30
CA TRP A 117 -7.04 2.02 -4.33
C TRP A 117 -7.39 1.35 -3.00
N ALA A 118 -6.46 0.59 -2.39
CA ALA A 118 -6.64 0.00 -1.07
C ALA A 118 -6.80 1.08 0.02
N ALA A 119 -5.98 2.13 -0.01
CA ALA A 119 -6.04 3.25 0.93
C ALA A 119 -7.38 4.03 0.83
N ALA A 120 -7.99 4.07 -0.36
CA ALA A 120 -9.31 4.66 -0.58
C ALA A 120 -10.48 3.75 -0.14
N GLY A 121 -10.21 2.61 0.51
CA GLY A 121 -11.24 1.65 0.93
C GLY A 121 -11.63 0.64 -0.14
N ALA A 122 -10.81 0.50 -1.18
CA ALA A 122 -11.00 -0.43 -2.29
C ALA A 122 -12.43 -0.36 -2.89
N PRO A 123 -12.90 0.82 -3.36
CA PRO A 123 -14.24 0.99 -3.91
C PRO A 123 -14.45 0.24 -5.24
N ASP A 124 -15.68 -0.16 -5.53
CA ASP A 124 -16.10 -0.71 -6.82
C ASP A 124 -16.53 0.43 -7.77
N ASN A 125 -15.55 1.12 -8.35
CA ASN A 125 -15.76 2.28 -9.24
C ASN A 125 -15.18 2.07 -10.64
#